data_AF-A0A516NTC4-F1
#
_entry.id   AF-A0A516NTC4-F1
#
_cell.length_a   1.000
_cell.length_b   1.000
_cell.length_c   1.000
_cell.angle_alpha   90.00
_cell.angle_beta   90.00
_cell.angle_gamma   90.00
#
_symmetry.space_group_name_H-M   'P 1'
#
loop_
_entity.id
_entity.type
_entity.pdbx_description
1 polymer ?
#
loop_
_entity_poly.entity_id
_entity_poly.type
_entity_poly.pdbx_seq_one_letter_code
_entity_poly.pdbx_strand_id
1 'polypeptide(L)'
;MGKLADRIAVTRIVLGEIGAAQLHSALEVRTAYHDLNLDIVDATCVVLADHFDTDLILTLDRRDFRVIRPLRRYAAFQVLPDDFVGG
;
A
#
# COMPACT_ATOMS: atom_id res chain seq x y z
N MET A 1 14.97 12.48 -14.89
CA MET A 1 13.88 11.55 -15.23
C MET A 1 14.28 10.06 -15.26
N GLY A 2 15.56 9.66 -15.19
CA GLY A 2 15.96 8.23 -15.20
C GLY A 2 15.98 7.51 -13.84
N LYS A 3 16.15 8.22 -12.72
CA LYS A 3 16.46 7.60 -11.41
C LYS A 3 15.50 6.50 -10.93
N LEU A 4 14.21 6.57 -11.25
CA LEU A 4 13.23 5.56 -10.83
C LEU A 4 13.29 4.31 -11.71
N ALA A 5 13.25 4.49 -13.03
CA ALA A 5 13.38 3.41 -14.00
C ALA A 5 14.71 2.68 -13.84
N ASP A 6 15.81 3.41 -13.61
CA ASP A 6 17.12 2.83 -13.34
C ASP A 6 17.10 1.97 -12.08
N ARG A 7 16.47 2.43 -10.99
CA ARG A 7 16.32 1.67 -9.74
C ARG A 7 15.45 0.43 -9.89
N ILE A 8 14.44 0.47 -10.75
CA ILE A 8 13.64 -0.70 -11.11
C ILE A 8 14.50 -1.70 -11.89
N ALA A 9 15.25 -1.22 -12.90
CA ALA A 9 16.14 -2.06 -13.71
C ALA A 9 17.23 -2.75 -12.89
N VAL A 10 17.73 -2.10 -11.82
CA VAL A 10 18.69 -2.70 -10.87
C VAL A 10 18.03 -3.33 -9.65
N THR A 11 16.73 -3.67 -9.73
CA THR A 11 15.93 -4.38 -8.70
C THR A 11 15.96 -3.77 -7.30
N ARG A 12 16.24 -2.47 -7.17
CA ARG A 12 16.10 -1.74 -5.89
C ARG A 12 14.66 -1.33 -5.61
N ILE A 13 13.80 -1.41 -6.62
CA ILE A 13 12.36 -1.15 -6.54
C ILE A 13 11.67 -2.24 -7.33
N VAL A 14 10.72 -2.91 -6.70
CA VAL A 14 9.82 -3.86 -7.36
C VAL A 14 8.56 -3.11 -7.76
N LEU A 15 8.13 -3.24 -9.01
CA LEU A 15 6.80 -2.81 -9.43
C LEU A 15 5.81 -3.91 -9.07
N GLY A 16 4.88 -3.63 -8.16
CA GLY A 16 3.80 -4.55 -7.83
C GLY A 16 2.92 -4.80 -9.05
N GLU A 17 2.69 -6.07 -9.38
CA GLU A 17 1.82 -6.44 -10.49
C GLU A 17 0.35 -6.26 -10.09
N ILE A 18 -0.39 -5.51 -10.90
CA ILE A 18 -1.82 -5.26 -10.70
C ILE A 18 -2.60 -5.88 -11.84
N GLY A 19 -3.18 -7.05 -11.57
CA GLY A 19 -4.11 -7.74 -12.45
C GLY A 19 -5.57 -7.55 -12.02
N ALA A 20 -6.47 -8.21 -12.74
CA ALA A 20 -7.91 -8.14 -12.48
C ALA A 20 -8.27 -8.58 -11.04
N ALA A 21 -7.59 -9.60 -10.51
CA ALA A 21 -7.82 -10.08 -9.14
C ALA A 21 -7.46 -9.01 -8.10
N GLN A 22 -6.31 -8.33 -8.26
CA GLN A 22 -5.90 -7.26 -7.35
C GLN A 22 -6.84 -6.06 -7.44
N LEU A 23 -7.31 -5.71 -8.65
CA LEU A 23 -8.29 -4.64 -8.82
C LEU A 23 -9.64 -4.98 -8.18
N HIS A 24 -10.09 -6.24 -8.26
CA HIS A 24 -11.31 -6.67 -7.58
C HIS A 24 -11.18 -6.48 -6.06
N SER A 25 -10.09 -6.97 -5.46
CA SER A 25 -9.85 -6.77 -4.03
C SER A 25 -9.67 -5.29 -3.64
N ALA A 26 -9.07 -4.47 -4.51
CA ALA A 26 -8.96 -3.03 -4.25
C ALA A 26 -10.34 -2.36 -4.24
N LEU A 27 -11.26 -2.77 -5.12
CA LEU A 27 -12.63 -2.28 -5.10
C LEU A 27 -13.37 -2.73 -3.84
N GLU A 28 -13.16 -3.96 -3.37
CA GLU A 28 -13.71 -4.44 -2.08
C GLU A 28 -13.21 -3.59 -0.91
N VAL A 29 -11.92 -3.23 -0.89
CA VAL A 29 -11.35 -2.31 0.11
C VAL A 29 -12.03 -0.95 0.05
N ARG A 30 -12.19 -0.35 -1.13
CA ARG A 30 -12.89 0.94 -1.28
C ARG A 30 -14.33 0.88 -0.78
N THR A 31 -15.03 -0.22 -1.04
CA THR A 31 -16.39 -0.42 -0.53
C THR A 31 -16.41 -0.52 0.99
N ALA A 32 -15.47 -1.25 1.59
CA ALA A 32 -15.38 -1.39 3.04
C ALA A 32 -15.08 -0.05 3.76
N TYR A 33 -14.31 0.82 3.12
CA TYR A 33 -13.94 2.15 3.64
C TYR A 33 -14.60 3.30 2.86
N HIS A 34 -15.86 3.11 2.43
CA HIS A 34 -16.56 4.09 1.58
C HIS A 34 -16.60 5.52 2.16
N ASP A 35 -16.67 5.66 3.49
CA ASP A 35 -16.66 6.96 4.18
C ASP A 35 -15.33 7.72 4.05
N LEU A 36 -14.22 7.02 3.79
CA LEU A 36 -12.91 7.63 3.56
C LEU A 36 -12.73 8.11 2.11
N ASN A 37 -13.61 7.70 1.19
CA ASN A 37 -13.53 8.02 -0.24
C ASN A 37 -12.13 7.75 -0.84
N LEU A 38 -11.54 6.60 -0.48
CA LEU A 38 -10.22 6.19 -0.98
C LEU A 38 -10.19 6.17 -2.51
N ASP A 39 -9.08 6.63 -3.07
CA ASP A 39 -8.83 6.42 -4.49
C ASP A 39 -8.44 4.96 -4.76
N ILE A 40 -8.41 4.58 -6.04
CA ILE A 40 -8.06 3.21 -6.43
C ILE A 40 -6.58 2.89 -6.19
N VAL A 41 -5.71 3.91 -6.16
CA VAL A 41 -4.27 3.74 -5.93
C VAL A 41 -4.01 3.37 -4.48
N ASP A 42 -4.63 4.05 -3.52
CA ASP A 42 -4.51 3.75 -2.10
C ASP A 42 -5.07 2.38 -1.75
N ALA A 43 -6.23 2.03 -2.30
CA ALA A 43 -6.79 0.70 -2.13
C ALA A 43 -5.91 -0.39 -2.75
N THR A 44 -5.25 -0.08 -3.86
CA THR A 44 -4.27 -0.98 -4.48
C THR A 44 -3.02 -1.15 -3.61
N CYS A 45 -2.55 -0.10 -2.92
CA CYS A 45 -1.46 -0.19 -1.96
C CYS A 45 -1.80 -1.16 -0.80
N VAL A 46 -3.05 -1.16 -0.31
CA VAL A 46 -3.51 -2.11 0.72
C VAL A 46 -3.45 -3.56 0.23
N VAL A 47 -3.89 -3.81 -1.01
CA VAL A 47 -3.83 -5.15 -1.64
C VAL A 47 -2.39 -5.58 -1.88
N LEU A 48 -1.53 -4.68 -2.35
CA LEU A 48 -0.11 -4.98 -2.55
C LEU A 48 0.60 -5.25 -1.23
N ALA A 49 0.26 -4.55 -0.16
CA ALA A 49 0.83 -4.81 1.16
C ALA A 49 0.50 -6.24 1.64
N ASP A 50 -0.73 -6.71 1.38
CA ASP A 50 -1.08 -8.12 1.63
C ASP A 50 -0.32 -9.09 0.70
N HIS A 51 -0.16 -8.75 -0.58
CA HIS A 51 0.56 -9.60 -1.54
C HIS A 51 2.06 -9.74 -1.20
N PHE A 52 2.69 -8.64 -0.76
CA PHE A 52 4.07 -8.60 -0.30
C PHE A 52 4.22 -8.97 1.18
N ASP A 53 3.12 -9.34 1.83
CA ASP A 53 3.10 -9.84 3.20
C ASP A 53 3.76 -8.89 4.20
N THR A 54 3.35 -7.61 4.14
CA THR A 54 3.91 -6.51 4.92
C THR A 54 2.81 -5.60 5.48
N ASP A 55 3.10 -4.96 6.62
CA ASP A 55 2.32 -3.88 7.21
C ASP A 55 2.99 -2.51 7.04
N LEU A 56 4.08 -2.41 6.29
CA LEU A 56 4.78 -1.15 6.06
C LEU A 56 4.18 -0.39 4.87
N ILE A 57 3.75 0.85 5.09
CA ILE A 57 3.34 1.77 4.01
C ILE A 57 4.18 3.04 4.11
N LEU A 58 4.91 3.36 3.03
CA LEU A 58 5.59 4.65 2.89
C LEU A 58 4.72 5.59 2.07
N THR A 59 4.13 6.58 2.73
CA THR A 59 3.22 7.53 2.08
C THR A 59 3.33 8.92 2.69
N LEU A 60 2.98 9.94 1.92
CA LEU A 60 2.78 11.29 2.47
C LEU A 60 1.38 11.44 3.08
N ASP A 61 0.39 10.71 2.57
CA ASP A 61 -0.97 10.72 3.10
C ASP A 61 -1.14 9.68 4.21
N ARG A 62 -0.77 10.07 5.42
CA ARG A 62 -0.78 9.17 6.57
C ARG A 62 -2.17 8.93 7.12
N ARG A 63 -3.13 9.84 6.86
CA ARG A 63 -4.39 9.87 7.61
C ARG A 63 -5.21 8.63 7.30
N ASP A 64 -5.30 8.28 6.03
CA ASP A 64 -6.15 7.18 5.57
C ASP A 64 -5.58 5.83 5.99
N PHE A 65 -4.26 5.64 5.82
CA PHE A 65 -3.58 4.40 6.21
C PHE A 65 -3.53 4.14 7.71
N ARG A 66 -3.74 5.16 8.56
CA ARG A 66 -3.91 4.97 10.01
C ARG A 66 -5.31 4.45 10.39
N VAL A 67 -6.29 4.58 9.51
CA VAL A 67 -7.67 4.09 9.72
C VAL A 67 -7.86 2.70 9.10
N ILE A 68 -7.24 2.48 7.94
CA ILE A 68 -7.35 1.21 7.21
C ILE A 68 -6.54 0.12 7.93
N ARG A 69 -7.11 -1.10 8.01
CA ARG A 69 -6.42 -2.29 8.51
C ARG A 69 -5.84 -3.13 7.37
N PRO A 70 -4.66 -3.75 7.58
CA PRO A 70 -4.15 -4.80 6.69
C PRO A 70 -5.16 -5.94 6.51
N LEU A 71 -5.16 -6.57 5.33
CA LEU A 71 -6.18 -7.58 4.97
C LEU A 71 -6.04 -8.91 5.71
N ARG A 72 -4.85 -9.22 6.22
CA ARG A 72 -4.54 -10.49 6.91
C ARG A 72 -3.94 -10.25 8.30
N ARG A 73 -2.80 -10.89 8.60
CA ARG A 73 -2.32 -11.14 9.97
C ARG A 73 -1.96 -9.90 10.79
N TYR A 74 -1.75 -8.75 10.15
CA TYR A 74 -1.27 -7.55 10.80
C TYR A 74 -2.44 -6.73 11.36
N ALA A 75 -2.27 -6.21 12.58
CA ALA A 75 -3.34 -5.50 13.29
C ALA A 75 -3.55 -4.06 12.78
N ALA A 76 -2.48 -3.42 12.31
CA ALA A 76 -2.46 -2.04 11.79
C ALA A 76 -1.26 -1.85 10.85
N PHE A 77 -1.33 -0.87 9.96
CA PHE A 77 -0.16 -0.46 9.18
C PHE A 77 0.83 0.34 10.04
N GLN A 78 2.12 0.11 9.81
CA GLN A 78 3.20 1.01 10.21
C GLN A 78 3.40 2.02 9.06
N VAL A 79 3.06 3.28 9.32
CA VAL A 79 3.06 4.35 8.33
C VAL A 79 4.38 5.11 8.39
N LEU A 80 5.23 4.87 7.40
CA LEU A 80 6.52 5.53 7.25
C LEU A 80 6.35 6.89 6.54
N PRO A 81 7.18 7.89 6.87
CA PRO A 81 8.31 7.81 7.81
C PRO A 81 7.94 8.01 9.29
N ASP A 82 6.67 8.27 9.61
CA ASP A 82 6.28 8.67 10.97
C ASP A 82 6.51 7.59 12.01
N ASP A 83 6.22 6.34 11.65
CA ASP A 83 6.37 5.19 12.52
C ASP A 83 7.78 4.57 12.39
N PHE A 84 8.70 5.24 11.68
CA PHE A 84 10.10 4.82 11.61
C PHE A 84 10.78 5.04 12.95
N VAL A 85 10.87 3.99 13.76
CA VAL A 85 11.77 3.96 14.91
C VAL A 85 13.16 3.62 14.36
N GLY A 86 14.03 4.62 14.26
CA GLY A 86 15.39 4.44 13.76
C GLY A 86 16.10 3.30 14.52
N GLY A 87 16.62 2.34 13.77
CA GLY A 87 17.52 1.29 14.29
C GLY A 87 18.93 1.82 14.52
#